data_AF-A0A7Y5HEA7-F1
#
_entry.id   AF-A0A7Y5HEA7-F1
#
_cell.length_a   1.000
_cell.length_b   1.000
_cell.length_c   1.000
_cell.angle_alpha   90.00
_cell.angle_beta   90.00
_cell.angle_gamma   90.00
#
_symmetry.space_group_name_H-M   'P 1'
#
loop_
_entity.id
_entity.type
_entity.pdbx_description
1 polymer ?
#
loop_
_entity_poly.entity_id
_entity_poly.type
_entity_poly.pdbx_seq_one_letter_code
_entity_poly.pdbx_strand_id
1 'polypeptide(L)'
;MSTTDRSVRQSVTLPPKTARRVRSLAKAGRTSASRVLVDLVEAGLAAKEAEKRRFLDLADRLARSDDPAEQARLKEELARLTFGG
;
A
#
# COMPACT_ATOMS: atom_id res chain seq x y z
N MET A 1 -16.91 -4.07 -27.16
CA MET A 1 -16.15 -5.33 -27.07
C MET A 1 -15.85 -5.58 -25.61
N SER A 2 -16.62 -6.46 -24.99
CA SER A 2 -16.48 -6.78 -23.56
C SER A 2 -15.34 -7.79 -23.41
N THR A 3 -14.12 -7.31 -23.20
CA THR A 3 -13.04 -8.20 -22.78
C THR A 3 -13.36 -8.64 -21.36
N THR A 4 -13.92 -9.84 -21.21
CA THR A 4 -14.04 -10.51 -19.92
C THR A 4 -12.64 -10.59 -19.34
N ASP A 5 -12.36 -9.80 -18.31
CA ASP A 5 -11.04 -9.70 -17.72
C ASP A 5 -10.69 -11.06 -17.10
N ARG A 6 -9.93 -11.87 -17.83
CA ARG A 6 -9.62 -13.24 -17.41
C ARG A 6 -8.61 -13.17 -16.28
N SER A 7 -8.89 -13.88 -15.18
CA SER A 7 -7.95 -14.03 -14.09
C SER A 7 -6.62 -14.61 -14.60
N VAL A 8 -5.52 -13.88 -14.36
CA VAL A 8 -4.18 -14.35 -14.72
C VAL A 8 -3.57 -15.10 -13.55
N ARG A 9 -3.21 -16.37 -13.77
CA ARG A 9 -2.58 -17.21 -12.73
C ARG A 9 -1.13 -16.78 -12.49
N GLN A 10 -0.81 -16.45 -11.25
CA GLN A 10 0.55 -16.14 -10.81
C GLN A 10 1.00 -17.14 -9.74
N SER A 11 2.22 -17.69 -9.88
CA SER A 11 2.85 -18.55 -8.87
C SER A 11 3.89 -17.74 -8.11
N VAL A 12 3.84 -17.73 -6.78
CA VAL A 12 4.83 -17.06 -5.94
C VAL A 12 5.37 -18.01 -4.87
N THR A 13 6.69 -18.02 -4.69
CA THR A 13 7.35 -18.74 -3.60
C THR A 13 7.44 -17.83 -2.39
N LEU A 14 6.87 -18.27 -1.26
CA LEU A 14 6.86 -17.50 -0.03
C LEU A 14 7.96 -17.99 0.93
N PRO A 15 8.68 -17.08 1.61
CA PRO A 15 9.54 -17.45 2.73
C PRO A 15 8.77 -18.23 3.81
N PRO A 16 9.39 -19.19 4.51
CA PRO A 16 8.68 -20.05 5.46
C PRO A 16 7.89 -19.31 6.53
N LYS A 17 8.43 -18.19 7.06
CA LYS A 17 7.74 -17.35 8.05
C LYS A 17 6.47 -16.72 7.47
N THR A 18 6.54 -16.17 6.26
CA THR A 18 5.40 -15.56 5.57
C THR A 18 4.34 -16.61 5.25
N ALA A 19 4.75 -17.76 4.72
CA ALA A 19 3.85 -18.87 4.42
C ALA A 19 3.08 -19.34 5.66
N ARG A 20 3.75 -19.45 6.82
CA ARG A 20 3.11 -19.80 8.10
C ARG A 20 2.06 -18.75 8.49
N ARG A 21 2.40 -17.45 8.41
CA ARG A 21 1.48 -16.37 8.78
C ARG A 21 0.23 -16.34 7.90
N VAL A 22 0.38 -16.50 6.59
CA VAL A 22 -0.74 -16.59 5.64
C VAL A 22 -1.66 -17.76 5.98
N ARG A 23 -1.10 -18.95 6.27
CA ARG A 23 -1.89 -20.12 6.66
C ARG A 23 -2.64 -19.90 7.98
N SER A 24 -2.01 -19.27 8.97
CA SER A 24 -2.66 -18.95 10.24
C SER A 24 -3.84 -17.99 10.05
N LEU A 25 -3.68 -16.95 9.22
CA LEU A 25 -4.77 -16.02 8.88
C LEU A 25 -5.90 -16.73 8.14
N ALA A 26 -5.57 -17.60 7.17
CA ALA A 26 -6.55 -18.38 6.43
C ALA A 26 -7.37 -19.29 7.35
N LYS A 27 -6.71 -19.98 8.29
CA LYS A 27 -7.36 -20.83 9.29
C LYS A 27 -8.29 -20.01 10.21
N ALA A 28 -7.83 -18.87 10.71
CA ALA A 28 -8.63 -18.00 11.57
C ALA A 28 -9.87 -17.46 10.85
N GLY A 29 -9.72 -17.08 9.58
CA GLY A 29 -10.80 -16.56 8.74
C GLY A 29 -11.66 -17.61 8.04
N ARG A 30 -11.43 -18.92 8.28
CA ARG A 30 -12.09 -20.05 7.58
C ARG A 30 -12.10 -19.89 6.06
N THR A 31 -10.99 -19.42 5.51
CA THR A 31 -10.82 -19.15 4.08
C THR A 31 -9.56 -19.83 3.53
N SER A 32 -9.35 -19.78 2.23
CA SER A 32 -8.15 -20.36 1.60
C SER A 32 -6.94 -19.44 1.74
N ALA A 33 -5.74 -20.04 1.76
CA ALA A 33 -4.49 -19.27 1.74
C ALA A 33 -4.39 -18.39 0.48
N SER A 34 -4.91 -18.88 -0.66
CA SER A 34 -4.97 -18.10 -1.91
C SER A 34 -5.83 -16.85 -1.77
N ARG A 35 -7.00 -16.94 -1.11
CA ARG A 35 -7.87 -15.78 -0.88
C ARG A 35 -7.17 -14.74 0.00
N VAL A 36 -6.56 -15.19 1.10
CA VAL A 36 -5.77 -14.30 1.98
C VAL A 36 -4.64 -13.62 1.22
N LEU A 37 -3.95 -14.32 0.32
CA LEU A 37 -2.89 -13.71 -0.48
C LEU A 37 -3.43 -12.63 -1.41
N VAL A 38 -4.56 -12.87 -2.09
CA VAL A 38 -5.19 -11.86 -2.95
C VAL A 38 -5.59 -10.63 -2.12
N ASP A 39 -6.28 -10.82 -1.00
CA ASP A 39 -6.73 -9.72 -0.15
C ASP A 39 -5.55 -8.90 0.39
N LEU A 40 -4.46 -9.56 0.81
CA LEU A 40 -3.25 -8.88 1.28
C LEU A 40 -2.52 -8.13 0.16
N VAL A 41 -2.50 -8.66 -1.06
CA VAL A 41 -1.88 -7.99 -2.21
C VAL A 41 -2.71 -6.77 -2.61
N GLU A 42 -4.03 -6.90 -2.71
CA GLU A 42 -4.92 -5.77 -3.01
C GLU A 42 -4.83 -4.68 -1.95
N ALA A 43 -4.86 -5.04 -0.67
CA ALA A 43 -4.68 -4.09 0.42
C ALA A 43 -3.30 -3.44 0.40
N GLY A 44 -2.24 -4.19 0.10
CA GLY A 44 -0.88 -3.67 -0.03
C GLY A 44 -0.72 -2.68 -1.18
N LEU A 45 -1.33 -2.97 -2.33
CA LEU A 45 -1.36 -2.07 -3.49
C LEU A 45 -2.14 -0.80 -3.18
N ALA A 46 -3.32 -0.92 -2.56
CA ALA A 46 -4.12 0.22 -2.13
C ALA A 46 -3.37 1.10 -1.11
N ALA A 47 -2.67 0.50 -0.16
CA ALA A 47 -1.87 1.22 0.82
C ALA A 47 -0.73 2.00 0.16
N LYS A 48 -0.04 1.40 -0.82
CA LYS A 48 1.02 2.07 -1.58
C LYS A 48 0.51 3.24 -2.41
N GLU A 49 -0.66 3.07 -3.03
CA GLU A 49 -1.30 4.16 -3.77
C GLU A 49 -1.79 5.28 -2.84
N ALA A 50 -2.32 4.96 -1.66
CA ALA A 50 -2.71 5.95 -0.66
C ALA A 50 -1.50 6.75 -0.13
N GLU A 51 -0.38 6.07 0.13
CA GLU A 51 0.89 6.69 0.52
C GLU A 51 1.37 7.69 -0.56
N LYS A 52 1.36 7.26 -1.83
CA LYS A 52 1.71 8.12 -2.97
C LYS A 52 0.79 9.33 -3.08
N ARG A 53 -0.53 9.16 -2.96
CA ARG A 53 -1.49 10.27 -3.01
C ARG A 53 -1.26 11.27 -1.89
N ARG A 54 -1.04 10.79 -0.66
CA ARG A 54 -0.74 11.67 0.48
C ARG A 54 0.54 12.47 0.25
N PHE A 55 1.58 11.84 -0.30
CA PHE A 55 2.81 12.53 -0.65
C PHE A 55 2.57 13.64 -1.67
N LEU A 56 1.84 13.35 -2.76
CA LEU A 56 1.55 14.34 -3.79
C LEU A 56 0.69 15.50 -3.26
N ASP A 57 -0.32 15.21 -2.44
CA ASP A 57 -1.15 16.25 -1.80
C ASP A 57 -0.32 17.20 -0.92
N LEU A 58 0.60 16.66 -0.13
CA LEU A 58 1.50 17.48 0.69
C LEU A 58 2.46 18.32 -0.17
N ALA A 59 2.96 17.76 -1.28
CA ALA A 59 3.82 18.49 -2.22
C ALA A 59 3.05 19.62 -2.93
N ASP A 60 1.83 19.37 -3.37
CA ASP A 60 0.96 20.36 -4.00
C ASP A 60 0.59 21.48 -3.03
N ARG A 61 0.28 21.15 -1.78
CA ARG A 61 0.04 22.14 -0.71
C ARG A 61 1.27 22.97 -0.43
N LEU A 62 2.45 22.35 -0.37
CA LEU A 62 3.71 23.07 -0.17
C LEU A 62 4.00 24.05 -1.31
N ALA A 63 3.74 23.66 -2.55
CA ALA A 63 3.94 24.50 -3.72
C ALA A 63 2.99 25.71 -3.79
N ARG A 64 1.82 25.63 -3.14
CA ARG A 64 0.78 26.68 -3.14
C ARG A 64 0.74 27.53 -1.88
N SER A 65 1.41 27.11 -0.80
CA SER A 65 1.40 27.84 0.46
C SER A 65 2.38 29.00 0.42
N ASP A 66 1.90 30.20 0.77
CA ASP A 66 2.73 31.40 0.93
C ASP A 66 3.08 31.66 2.41
N ASP A 67 2.57 30.86 3.35
CA ASP A 67 2.87 30.97 4.78
C ASP A 67 4.17 30.23 5.12
N PRO A 68 5.24 30.92 5.56
CA PRO A 68 6.50 30.28 5.93
C PRO A 68 6.36 29.23 7.03
N ALA A 69 5.42 29.42 7.97
CA ALA A 69 5.20 28.47 9.07
C ALA A 69 4.53 27.18 8.56
N GLU A 70 3.57 27.30 7.64
CA GLU A 70 2.96 26.15 6.97
C GLU A 70 3.96 25.42 6.08
N GLN A 71 4.75 26.14 5.28
CA GLN A 71 5.79 25.54 4.45
C GLN A 71 6.80 24.73 5.26
N ALA A 72 7.21 25.21 6.44
CA ALA A 72 8.13 24.49 7.32
C ALA A 72 7.53 23.16 7.80
N ARG A 73 6.26 23.17 8.21
CA ARG A 73 5.55 21.96 8.67
C ARG A 73 5.37 20.94 7.53
N LEU A 74 4.99 21.40 6.33
CA LEU A 74 4.82 20.54 5.17
C LEU A 74 6.14 19.91 4.71
N LYS A 75 7.26 20.66 4.75
CA LYS A 75 8.60 20.13 4.49
C LYS A 75 8.99 19.04 5.49
N GLU A 76 8.71 19.25 6.77
CA GLU A 76 8.98 18.23 7.82
C GLU A 76 8.13 16.97 7.61
N GLU A 77 6.86 17.12 7.24
CA GLU A 77 5.98 15.98 6.97
C GLU A 77 6.38 15.20 5.71
N LEU A 78 6.76 15.88 4.63
CA LEU A 78 7.33 15.26 3.43
C LEU A 78 8.65 14.52 3.71
N ALA A 79 9.51 15.12 4.55
CA ALA A 79 10.77 14.50 4.95
C ALA A 79 10.52 13.21 5.75
N ARG A 80 9.54 13.20 6.68
CA ARG A 80 9.14 11.99 7.40
C ARG A 80 8.63 10.89 6.47
N LEU A 81 7.84 11.23 5.46
CA LEU A 81 7.32 10.25 4.50
C LEU A 81 8.40 9.69 3.56
N THR A 82 9.43 10.48 3.25
CA THR A 82 10.50 10.07 2.30
C THR A 82 11.67 9.39 2.99
N PHE A 83 12.06 9.88 4.16
CA PHE A 83 13.30 9.51 4.86
C PHE A 83 13.07 8.96 6.26
N GLY A 84 11.83 8.82 6.71
CA GLY A 84 11.49 8.23 8.01
C GLY A 84 11.70 6.72 8.04
N GLY A 85 12.97 6.33 8.11
CA GLY A 85 13.48 4.99 8.44
C GLY A 85 14.68 5.12 9.37
#